data_AF-A0A926E0C9-F1
#
_entry.id   AF-A0A926E0C9-F1
#
_cell.length_a   1.000
_cell.length_b   1.000
_cell.length_c   1.000
_cell.angle_alpha   90.00
_cell.angle_beta   90.00
_cell.angle_gamma   90.00
#
_symmetry.space_group_name_H-M   'P 1'
#
loop_
_entity.id
_entity.type
_entity.pdbx_description
1 polymer ?
#
loop_
_entity_poly.entity_id
_entity_poly.type
_entity_poly.pdbx_seq_one_letter_code
_entity_poly.pdbx_strand_id
1 'polypeptide(L)' 'MREKITECFANIGFIVDPAINFELSEYLEDSVSFIGLIVELENEFNIEIPDEYLTPDSMKTFEDVCNMVETLLKTS' A
#
# COMPACT_ATOMS: atom_id res chain seq x y z
N MET A 1 -2.07 7.93 -9.41
CA MET A 1 -2.39 6.86 -8.44
C MET A 1 -1.12 6.24 -7.89
N ARG A 2 -0.25 5.67 -8.74
CA ARG A 2 1.07 5.20 -8.31
C ARG A 2 1.89 6.27 -7.59
N GLU A 3 1.89 7.51 -8.09
CA GLU A 3 2.56 8.65 -7.43
C GLU A 3 2.09 8.85 -5.99
N LYS A 4 0.77 8.94 -5.74
CA LYS A 4 0.19 9.04 -4.39
C LYS A 4 0.59 7.89 -3.47
N ILE A 5 0.57 6.65 -3.98
CA ILE A 5 1.00 5.48 -3.21
C ILE A 5 2.49 5.63 -2.85
N THR A 6 3.32 6.09 -3.80
CA THR A 6 4.75 6.36 -3.57
C THR A 6 4.96 7.44 -2.50
N GLU A 7 4.11 8.47 -2.48
CA GLU A 7 4.10 9.48 -1.42
C GLU A 7 3.77 8.87 -0.06
N CYS A 8 2.81 7.94 0.00
CA CYS A 8 2.50 7.20 1.24
C CYS A 8 3.73 6.40 1.71
N PHE A 9 4.44 5.71 0.81
CA PHE A 9 5.72 5.05 1.14
C PHE A 9 6.76 6.07 1.66
N ALA A 10 6.87 7.23 1.03
CA ALA A 10 7.81 8.26 1.47
C ALA A 10 7.46 8.82 2.86
N ASN A 11 6.17 8.95 3.20
CA ASN A 11 5.70 9.40 4.51
C ASN A 11 6.09 8.44 5.64
N ILE A 12 6.05 7.13 5.37
CA ILE A 12 6.51 6.11 6.34
C ILE A 12 8.03 5.89 6.32
N GLY A 13 8.76 6.58 5.42
CA GLY A 13 10.23 6.57 5.35
C GLY A 13 10.84 5.65 4.29
N PHE A 14 10.05 5.07 3.39
CA PHE A 14 10.50 4.21 2.30
C PHE A 14 10.49 4.97 0.97
N ILE A 15 11.62 4.98 0.26
CA ILE A 15 11.70 5.55 -1.08
C ILE A 15 11.56 4.42 -2.09
N VAL A 16 10.46 4.45 -2.84
CA VAL A 16 10.14 3.44 -3.84
C VAL A 16 9.96 4.09 -5.21
N ASP A 17 10.16 3.32 -6.28
CA ASP A 17 10.02 3.83 -7.64
C ASP A 17 8.65 3.43 -8.23
N PRO A 18 7.78 4.38 -8.62
CA PRO A 18 6.44 4.08 -9.14
C PRO A 18 6.46 3.34 -10.49
N ALA A 19 7.59 3.34 -11.20
CA ALA A 19 7.73 2.64 -12.48
C ALA A 19 8.04 1.15 -12.29
N ILE A 20 8.48 0.74 -11.10
CA ILE A 20 8.94 -0.62 -10.82
C ILE A 20 7.89 -1.34 -9.97
N ASN A 21 7.57 -2.59 -10.36
CA ASN A 21 6.85 -3.47 -9.45
C ASN A 21 7.86 -4.19 -8.57
N PHE A 22 7.76 -3.96 -7.26
CA PHE A 22 8.62 -4.55 -6.24
C PHE A 22 7.79 -5.32 -5.21
N GLU A 23 8.44 -6.23 -4.49
CA GLU A 23 7.77 -6.94 -3.40
C GLU A 23 7.72 -6.05 -2.16
N LEU A 24 6.58 -6.03 -1.48
CA LEU A 24 6.40 -5.26 -0.25
C LEU A 24 7.35 -5.74 0.84
N SER A 25 7.66 -7.04 0.87
CA SER A 25 8.60 -7.65 1.82
C SER A 25 10.04 -7.12 1.69
N GLU A 26 10.43 -6.55 0.54
CA GLU A 26 11.76 -5.97 0.36
C GLU A 26 11.93 -4.62 1.08
N TYR A 27 10.82 -3.95 1.39
CA TYR A 27 10.81 -2.65 2.07
C TYR A 27 10.16 -2.77 3.46
N LEU A 28 9.04 -3.49 3.55
CA LEU A 28 8.19 -3.65 4.72
C LEU A 28 8.48 -5.01 5.36
N GLU A 29 9.67 -5.16 5.96
CA GLU A 29 10.05 -6.37 6.70
C GLU A 29 9.25 -6.53 8.01
N ASP A 30 8.87 -5.41 8.64
CA ASP A 30 8.12 -5.37 9.89
C ASP A 30 6.63 -5.11 9.65
N SER A 31 5.77 -5.86 10.37
CA SER A 31 4.31 -5.68 10.32
C SER A 31 3.87 -4.26 10.67
N VAL A 32 4.66 -3.51 11.45
CA VAL A 32 4.38 -2.12 11.80
C VAL A 32 4.49 -1.20 10.59
N SER A 33 5.53 -1.36 9.77
CA SER A 33 5.72 -0.58 8.54
C SER A 33 4.60 -0.87 7.55
N PHE A 34 4.18 -2.14 7.48
CA PHE A 34 3.04 -2.56 6.66
C PHE A 34 1.72 -1.93 7.12
N ILE A 35 1.40 -2.00 8.41
CA ILE A 35 0.21 -1.33 8.96
C ILE A 35 0.28 0.19 8.75
N GLY A 36 1.46 0.80 8.92
CA GLY A 36 1.68 2.22 8.67
C GLY A 36 1.34 2.61 7.23
N LEU A 37 1.77 1.81 6.24
CA LEU A 37 1.41 2.03 4.85
C LEU A 37 -0.12 1.95 4.65
N ILE A 38 -0.77 0.94 5.21
CA ILE A 38 -2.22 0.75 5.07
C ILE A 38 -2.97 1.98 5.59
N VAL A 39 -2.64 2.43 6.80
CA VAL A 39 -3.28 3.60 7.42
C VAL A 39 -3.04 4.88 6.61
N GLU A 40 -1.85 5.06 6.04
CA GLU A 40 -1.57 6.18 5.14
C GLU A 40 -2.43 6.11 3.87
N LEU A 41 -2.57 4.92 3.28
CA LEU A 41 -3.41 4.72 2.09
C LEU A 41 -4.89 5.00 2.39
N GLU A 42 -5.40 4.52 3.53
CA GLU A 42 -6.77 4.79 3.97
C GLU A 42 -7.02 6.29 4.12
N ASN A 43 -6.09 7.03 4.72
CA ASN A 43 -6.22 8.48 4.89
C ASN A 43 -6.09 9.24 3.56
N GLU A 44 -5.10 8.90 2.72
CA GLU A 44 -4.81 9.58 1.44
C GLU A 44 -5.91 9.34 0.40
N PHE A 45 -6.46 8.12 0.35
CA PHE A 45 -7.51 7.73 -0.60
C PHE A 45 -8.92 7.79 -0.01
N ASN A 46 -9.05 8.05 1.28
CA ASN A 46 -10.31 8.05 2.03
C ASN A 46 -11.10 6.74 1.86
N ILE A 47 -10.38 5.63 1.93
CA ILE A 47 -10.90 4.25 1.82
C ILE A 47 -10.75 3.53 3.16
N GLU A 48 -11.49 2.43 3.32
CA GLU A 48 -11.35 1.52 4.47
C GLU A 48 -10.84 0.17 3.94
N ILE A 49 -9.65 -0.25 4.39
CA ILE A 49 -9.00 -1.49 3.95
C ILE A 49 -9.38 -2.59 4.94
N PRO A 50 -10.04 -3.68 4.49
CA PRO A 50 -10.44 -4.78 5.37
C PRO A 50 -9.22 -5.47 6.00
N ASP A 51 -9.37 -5.96 7.24
CA ASP A 51 -8.31 -6.69 7.95
C ASP A 51 -7.81 -7.93 7.19
N GLU A 52 -8.61 -8.49 6.29
CA GLU A 52 -8.23 -9.63 5.44
C GLU A 52 -7.05 -9.30 4.51
N TYR A 53 -6.95 -8.04 4.12
CA TYR A 53 -5.86 -7.49 3.32
C TYR A 53 -4.65 -7.09 4.17
N LEU A 54 -4.80 -7.02 5.50
CA LEU A 54 -3.69 -6.73 6.42
C LEU A 54 -2.67 -7.87 6.55
N THR A 55 -2.86 -8.96 5.80
CA THR A 55 -1.97 -10.11 5.83
C THR A 55 -0.96 -10.05 4.68
N PRO A 56 0.32 -10.40 4.94
CA PRO A 56 1.37 -10.39 3.92
C PRO A 56 1.13 -11.41 2.79
N ASP A 57 0.15 -12.30 2.92
CA ASP A 57 -0.22 -13.24 1.86
C ASP A 57 -1.22 -12.64 0.86
N SER A 58 -2.04 -11.67 1.30
CA SER A 58 -3.00 -10.95 0.45
C SER A 58 -2.34 -9.87 -0.39
N MET A 59 -1.35 -9.15 0.15
CA MET A 59 -0.62 -8.07 -0.53
C MET A 59 0.87 -8.36 -0.59
N LYS A 60 1.35 -8.77 -1.78
CA LYS A 60 2.76 -9.16 -1.98
C LYS A 60 3.59 -8.11 -2.71
N THR A 61 2.98 -7.37 -3.62
CA THR A 61 3.71 -6.45 -4.51
C THR A 61 3.05 -5.08 -4.55
N PHE A 62 3.82 -4.06 -4.95
CA PHE A 62 3.31 -2.70 -5.17
C PHE A 62 2.10 -2.65 -6.11
N GLU A 63 2.10 -3.47 -7.16
CA GLU A 63 0.98 -3.57 -8.08
C GLU A 63 -0.28 -4.13 -7.42
N ASP A 64 -0.14 -5.04 -6.45
CA ASP A 64 -1.27 -5.58 -5.69
C ASP A 64 -1.92 -4.50 -4.82
N VAL A 65 -1.10 -3.69 -4.12
CA VAL A 65 -1.56 -2.50 -3.38
C VAL A 65 -2.34 -1.56 -4.30
N CYS A 66 -1.78 -1.27 -5.48
CA CYS A 66 -2.45 -0.42 -6.46
C CYS A 66 -3.82 -1.01 -6.84
N ASN A 67 -3.87 -2.28 -7.26
CA ASN A 67 -5.12 -2.92 -7.68
C ASN A 67 -6.16 -2.95 -6.57
N MET A 68 -5.76 -3.21 -5.33
CA MET A 68 -6.65 -3.18 -4.17
C MET A 68 -7.24 -1.78 -3.98
N VAL A 69 -6.38 -0.76 -3.88
CA VAL A 69 -6.80 0.64 -3.71
C VAL A 69 -7.76 1.06 -4.82
N GLU A 70 -7.46 0.72 -6.08
CA GLU A 70 -8.36 1.01 -7.20
C GLU A 70 -9.71 0.31 -7.08
N THR A 71 -9.72 -0.95 -6.64
CA THR A 71 -10.95 -1.73 -6.45
C THR A 71 -11.84 -1.13 -5.37
N LEU A 72 -11.24 -0.70 -4.26
CA LEU A 72 -11.95 -0.05 -3.15
C LEU A 72 -12.51 1.31 -3.57
N LEU A 73 -11.72 2.10 -4.32
CA LEU A 73 -12.16 3.39 -4.87
C LEU A 73 -13.27 3.27 -5.91
N LYS A 74 -13.30 2.20 -6.72
CA LYS A 74 -14.39 1.96 -7.68
C LYS A 74 -15.69 1.52 -7.01
N THR A 75 -15.60 1.00 -5.78
CA THR A 75 -16.74 0.46 -5.03
C THR A 75 -17.37 1.51 -4.10
N SER A 76 -16.68 2.64 -3.84
CA SER A 76 -17.17 3.79 -3.07
C SER A 76 -17.74 4.89 -3.96
#